data_AF-A0A7C7TS57-F1
#
_entry.id   AF-A0A7C7TS57-F1
#
_cell.length_a   1.000
_cell.length_b   1.000
_cell.length_c   1.000
_cell.angle_alpha   90.00
_cell.angle_beta   90.00
_cell.angle_gamma   90.00
#
_symmetry.space_group_name_H-M   'P 1'
#
loop_
_entity.id
_entity.type
_entity.pdbx_description
1 polymer ?
#
loop_
_entity_poly.entity_id
_entity_poly.type
_entity_poly.pdbx_seq_one_letter_code
_entity_poly.pdbx_strand_id
1 'polypeptide(L)'
;MSNRILNYLTKEILGTIDIMQVGFPFLRDKGTLNVGAPADIAILELREGNFSFIDNYENVRSGTQRLFPFETLLAGKRVPRA
;
A
#
# COMPACT_ATOMS: atom_id res chain seq x y z
N MET A 1 -1.01 16.56 -19.15
CA MET A 1 -0.44 15.79 -18.03
C MET A 1 -1.44 15.79 -16.87
N SER A 2 -1.45 14.74 -16.05
CA SER A 2 -2.23 14.63 -14.80
C SER A 2 -3.67 14.09 -14.90
N ASN A 3 -3.78 12.76 -14.95
CA ASN A 3 -4.94 11.99 -14.49
C ASN A 3 -4.50 10.59 -14.02
N ARG A 4 -3.42 10.06 -14.60
CA ARG A 4 -2.77 8.82 -14.11
C ARG A 4 -2.24 8.97 -12.68
N ILE A 5 -1.54 10.07 -12.35
CA ILE A 5 -0.96 10.29 -11.02
C ILE A 5 -2.05 10.32 -9.92
N LEU A 6 -3.16 11.03 -10.17
CA LEU A 6 -4.30 11.09 -9.24
C LEU A 6 -4.96 9.71 -9.02
N ASN A 7 -5.03 8.86 -10.06
CA ASN A 7 -5.58 7.51 -9.95
C ASN A 7 -4.68 6.53 -9.18
N TYR A 8 -3.35 6.69 -9.25
CA TYR A 8 -2.42 5.87 -8.45
C TYR A 8 -2.48 6.26 -6.97
N LEU A 9 -2.44 7.57 -6.69
CA LEU A 9 -2.52 8.09 -5.32
C LEU A 9 -3.85 7.72 -4.64
N THR A 10 -4.98 7.83 -5.34
CA THR A 10 -6.28 7.44 -4.77
C THR A 10 -6.38 5.96 -4.47
N LYS A 11 -5.86 5.06 -5.33
CA LYS A 11 -5.89 3.61 -5.07
C LYS A 11 -4.99 3.17 -3.91
N GLU A 12 -3.80 3.76 -3.78
CA GLU A 12 -2.89 3.47 -2.65
C GLU A 12 -3.47 3.98 -1.32
N ILE A 13 -4.10 5.16 -1.35
CA ILE A 13 -4.80 5.74 -0.19
C ILE A 13 -6.03 4.91 0.20
N LEU A 14 -6.84 4.47 -0.77
CA LEU A 14 -8.00 3.60 -0.53
C LEU A 14 -7.59 2.26 0.11
N GLY A 15 -6.44 1.69 -0.29
CA GLY A 15 -5.93 0.44 0.28
C GLY A 15 -5.55 0.53 1.76
N THR A 16 -5.23 1.73 2.28
CA THR A 16 -4.79 1.92 3.68
C THR A 16 -5.90 2.49 4.57
N ILE A 17 -6.57 3.55 4.13
CA ILE A 17 -7.54 4.30 4.96
C ILE A 17 -8.83 3.51 5.18
N ASP A 18 -9.37 2.88 4.13
CA ASP A 18 -10.68 2.24 4.18
C ASP A 18 -10.69 1.06 5.16
N ILE A 19 -9.62 0.25 5.15
CA ILE A 19 -9.44 -0.90 6.04
C ILE A 19 -9.28 -0.46 7.50
N MET A 20 -8.50 0.59 7.77
CA MET A 20 -8.24 1.06 9.14
C MET A 20 -9.45 1.78 9.74
N GLN A 21 -10.21 2.53 8.94
CA GLN A 21 -11.31 3.35 9.44
C GLN A 21 -12.60 2.56 9.68
N VAL A 22 -12.88 1.55 8.85
CA VAL A 22 -14.14 0.77 8.91
C VAL A 22 -14.02 -0.47 9.80
N GLY A 23 -12.88 -1.16 9.79
CA GLY A 23 -12.73 -2.46 10.44
C GLY A 23 -12.24 -2.43 11.89
N PHE A 24 -11.48 -1.41 12.29
CA PHE A 24 -10.70 -1.43 13.54
C PHE A 24 -10.65 -0.08 14.24
N PRO A 25 -11.56 0.19 15.21
CA PRO A 25 -11.65 1.50 15.89
C PRO A 25 -10.35 1.99 16.54
N PHE A 26 -9.45 1.08 16.94
CA PHE A 26 -8.15 1.39 17.56
C PHE A 26 -7.06 1.77 16.54
N LEU A 27 -7.35 1.72 15.23
CA LEU A 27 -6.44 2.16 14.16
C LEU A 27 -6.89 3.48 13.51
N ARG A 28 -7.91 4.16 14.06
CA ARG A 28 -8.48 5.39 13.49
C ARG A 28 -7.49 6.56 13.41
N ASP A 29 -6.45 6.55 14.23
CA ASP A 29 -5.36 7.53 14.23
C ASP A 29 -4.18 7.11 13.33
N LYS A 30 -4.28 5.97 12.65
CA LYS A 30 -3.27 5.41 11.75
C LYS A 30 -3.74 5.45 10.30
N GLY A 31 -2.82 5.15 9.37
CA GLY A 31 -3.14 5.01 7.95
C GLY A 31 -3.17 6.32 7.15
N THR A 32 -2.79 7.44 7.78
CA THR A 32 -2.65 8.75 7.13
C THR A 32 -1.31 9.40 7.49
N LEU A 33 -0.79 10.24 6.59
CA LEU A 33 0.44 11.00 6.82
C LEU A 33 0.12 12.40 7.39
N ASN A 34 -0.53 12.42 8.54
CA ASN A 34 -0.82 13.67 9.25
C ASN A 34 0.42 14.15 10.03
N VAL A 35 0.63 15.46 10.06
CA VAL A 35 1.70 16.06 10.87
C VAL A 35 1.47 15.72 12.34
N GLY A 36 2.51 15.20 13.00
CA GLY A 36 2.47 14.82 14.43
C GLY A 36 1.94 13.41 14.69
N ALA A 37 1.40 12.71 13.69
CA ALA A 37 1.02 11.31 13.83
C ALA A 37 2.25 10.37 13.78
N PRO A 38 2.18 9.16 14.38
CA PRO A 38 3.22 8.16 14.24
C PRO A 38 3.53 7.84 12.78
N ALA A 39 4.81 7.85 12.41
CA ALA A 39 5.26 7.56 11.06
C ALA A 39 5.32 6.04 10.79
N ASP A 40 4.15 5.45 10.56
CA ASP A 40 3.99 4.06 10.11
C ASP A 40 3.87 4.05 8.58
N ILE A 41 4.96 3.69 7.89
CA ILE A 41 5.10 3.88 6.44
C ILE A 41 5.55 2.56 5.79
N ALA A 42 4.84 2.13 4.76
CA ALA A 42 5.31 1.10 3.83
C ALA A 42 5.75 1.76 2.52
N ILE A 43 6.99 1.51 2.12
CA ILE A 43 7.54 1.96 0.84
C ILE A 43 7.45 0.79 -0.14
N LEU A 44 6.71 1.02 -1.22
CA LEU A 44 6.47 0.03 -2.27
C LEU A 44 7.06 0.52 -3.59
N GLU A 45 7.69 -0.38 -4.32
CA GLU A 45 8.17 -0.14 -5.67
C GLU A 45 7.14 -0.65 -6.68
N LEU A 46 6.56 0.24 -7.49
CA LEU A 46 5.73 -0.15 -8.62
C LEU A 46 6.63 -0.59 -9.78
N ARG A 47 6.62 -1.88 -10.10
CA ARG A 47 7.33 -2.42 -11.26
C ARG A 47 6.38 -2.71 -12.41
N GLU A 48 6.80 -2.39 -13.62
CA GLU A 48 6.11 -2.72 -14.86
C GLU A 48 6.74 -3.96 -15.52
N GLY A 49 5.91 -4.84 -16.08
CA GLY A 49 6.36 -6.09 -16.68
C GLY A 49 5.22 -7.12 -16.76
N ASN A 50 5.49 -8.29 -17.31
CA ASN A 50 4.49 -9.36 -17.37
C ASN A 50 4.51 -10.18 -16.06
N PHE A 51 3.42 -10.12 -15.31
CA PHE A 51 3.24 -10.85 -14.06
C PHE A 51 2.05 -11.80 -14.15
N SER A 52 2.17 -12.93 -13.44
CA SER A 52 1.07 -13.87 -13.20
C SER A 52 0.74 -13.89 -11.71
N PHE A 53 -0.54 -13.84 -11.39
CA PHE A 53 -1.09 -13.89 -10.05
C PHE A 53 -2.03 -15.09 -9.94
N ILE A 54 -2.02 -15.76 -8.80
CA ILE A 54 -2.96 -16.85 -8.51
C ILE A 54 -4.00 -16.28 -7.56
N ASP A 55 -5.30 -16.39 -7.91
CA ASP A 55 -6.38 -16.01 -7.01
C ASP A 55 -6.79 -17.15 -6.06
N ASN A 56 -7.74 -16.90 -5.17
CA ASN A 56 -8.21 -17.85 -4.16
C ASN A 56 -9.01 -19.04 -4.75
N TYR A 57 -9.26 -19.05 -6.06
CA TYR A 57 -9.88 -20.15 -6.79
C TYR A 57 -8.87 -20.83 -7.74
N GLU A 58 -7.57 -20.63 -7.51
CA GLU A 58 -6.46 -21.18 -8.30
C GLU A 58 -6.40 -20.70 -9.76
N ASN A 59 -7.13 -19.64 -10.12
CA ASN A 59 -7.06 -19.10 -11.48
C ASN A 59 -5.80 -18.25 -11.66
N VAL A 60 -5.18 -18.40 -12.82
CA VAL A 60 -4.06 -17.54 -13.25
C VAL A 60 -4.61 -16.24 -13.83
N ARG A 61 -4.21 -15.10 -13.24
CA ARG A 61 -4.51 -13.75 -13.74
C ARG A 61 -3.22 -13.08 -14.19
N SER A 62 -3.22 -12.50 -15.39
CA SER A 62 -2.11 -11.70 -15.87
C SER A 62 -2.23 -10.24 -15.40
N GLY A 63 -1.09 -9.58 -15.23
CA GLY A 63 -1.03 -8.14 -14.97
C GLY A 63 0.26 -7.53 -15.47
N THR A 64 0.21 -6.24 -15.77
CA THR A 64 1.35 -5.48 -16.32
C THR A 64 2.13 -4.69 -15.27
N GLN A 65 1.63 -4.68 -14.03
CA GLN A 65 2.18 -3.92 -12.92
C GLN A 65 2.10 -4.73 -11.63
N ARG A 66 3.12 -4.59 -10.76
CA ARG A 66 3.17 -5.22 -9.44
C ARG A 66 3.90 -4.33 -8.44
N LEU A 67 3.32 -4.19 -7.25
CA LEU A 67 3.95 -3.54 -6.10
C LEU A 67 4.89 -4.52 -5.39
N PHE A 68 6.14 -4.12 -5.19
CA PHE A 68 7.15 -4.86 -4.45
C PHE A 68 7.49 -4.16 -3.14
N PRO A 69 7.56 -4.87 -2.01
CA PRO A 69 8.04 -4.28 -0.76
C PRO A 69 9.48 -3.80 -0.93
N PHE A 70 9.73 -2.53 -0.60
CA PHE A 70 11.08 -1.96 -0.56
C PHE A 70 11.56 -1.80 0.87
N GLU A 71 10.80 -1.07 1.70
CA GLU A 71 11.15 -0.75 3.08
C GLU A 71 9.90 -0.50 3.93
N THR A 72 10.02 -0.71 5.24
CA THR A 72 8.96 -0.41 6.22
C THR A 72 9.54 0.40 7.37
N LEU A 73 8.87 1.50 7.71
CA LEU A 73 9.14 2.29 8.90
C LEU A 73 7.97 2.13 9.87
N LEU A 74 8.27 1.81 11.13
CA LEU A 74 7.32 1.77 12.22
C LEU A 74 7.68 2.86 13.22
N ALA A 75 6.77 3.78 13.48
CA ALA A 75 7.01 4.97 14.29
C ALA A 75 8.33 5.70 13.91
N GLY A 76 8.60 5.81 12.61
CA GLY A 76 9.80 6.45 12.06
C GLY A 76 11.08 5.62 12.13
N LYS A 77 11.03 4.38 12.61
CA LYS A 77 12.19 3.48 12.69
C LYS A 77 12.12 2.40 11.62
N ARG A 78 13.22 2.18 10.91
CA ARG A 78 13.34 1.07 9.95
C ARG A 78 13.15 -0.27 10.65
N VAL A 79 12.27 -1.10 10.11
CA VAL A 79 12.06 -2.48 10.57
C VAL A 79 12.93 -3.41 9.73
N PRO A 80 13.63 -4.41 10.33
CA PRO A 80 14.39 -5.38 9.56
C PRO A 80 13.52 -6.10 8.54
N ARG A 81 14.08 -6.32 7.34
CA ARG A 81 13.44 -7.14 6.32
C ARG A 81 13.60 -8.61 6.72
N ALA A 82 12.49 -9.34 6.76
CA ALA A 82 12.49 -10.80 6.95
C ALA A 82 12.90 -11.51 5.66
#